data_AF-A0A8H9GX78-F1
#
_entry.id   AF-A0A8H9GX78-F1
#
_cell.length_a   1.000
_cell.length_b   1.000
_cell.length_c   1.000
_cell.angle_alpha   90.00
_cell.angle_beta   90.00
_cell.angle_gamma   90.00
#
_symmetry.space_group_name_H-M   'P 1'
#
loop_
_entity.id
_entity.type
_entity.pdbx_description
1 polymer ?
#
loop_
_entity_poly.entity_id
_entity_poly.type
_entity_poly.pdbx_seq_one_letter_code
_entity_poly.pdbx_strand_id
1 'polypeptide(L)'
;MLHSLAYQEPSPFAGQRVLVVGSGNSAVQIAVELADVAHVTLAARTQLHLAPQRPLGRDIHDWLTWARVDQLTLGHLRRLLSPRTVFDPGRYRAAFHAGKLDQRRMFPRFMAGGVVWPDGQEELVDAVIFATGYRADLDFLRGTGALDGLGEPVQRLWVSRTVPGLYFVGLSG
;
A
#
# COMPACT_ATOMS: atom_id res chain seq x y z
N MET A 1 3.76 -17.88 4.53
CA MET A 1 3.65 -16.40 4.64
C MET A 1 4.66 -15.78 3.69
N LEU A 2 4.31 -14.67 3.01
CA LEU A 2 5.20 -13.95 2.11
C LEU A 2 4.96 -12.43 2.14
N HIS A 3 5.94 -11.65 1.69
CA HIS A 3 5.74 -10.23 1.37
C HIS A 3 5.25 -10.07 -0.06
N SER A 4 4.52 -9.00 -0.38
CA SER A 4 4.01 -8.72 -1.73
C SER A 4 5.09 -8.68 -2.81
N LEU A 5 6.35 -8.48 -2.44
CA LEU A 5 7.51 -8.57 -3.35
C LEU A 5 7.67 -9.96 -3.97
N ALA A 6 7.31 -11.02 -3.24
CA ALA A 6 7.42 -12.40 -3.70
C ALA A 6 6.13 -12.90 -4.37
N TYR A 7 5.07 -12.11 -4.37
CA TYR A 7 3.83 -12.44 -5.08
C TYR A 7 4.03 -12.19 -6.59
N GLN A 8 3.63 -13.16 -7.41
CA GLN A 8 3.76 -13.08 -8.87
C GLN A 8 2.43 -13.32 -9.58
N GLU A 9 1.68 -14.34 -9.16
CA GLU A 9 0.41 -14.73 -9.78
C GLU A 9 -0.51 -15.41 -8.75
N PRO A 10 -1.84 -15.49 -9.01
CA PRO A 10 -2.81 -16.00 -8.05
C PRO A 10 -2.95 -17.54 -8.06
N SER A 11 -2.55 -18.21 -9.15
CA SER A 11 -2.74 -19.66 -9.36
C SER A 11 -2.29 -20.55 -8.18
N PRO A 12 -1.12 -20.31 -7.54
CA PRO A 12 -0.68 -21.10 -6.38
C PRO A 12 -1.59 -21.03 -5.15
N PHE A 13 -2.50 -20.06 -5.10
CA PHE A 13 -3.42 -19.83 -3.98
C PHE A 13 -4.85 -20.29 -4.27
N ALA A 14 -5.08 -20.95 -5.41
CA ALA A 14 -6.42 -21.40 -5.79
C ALA A 14 -7.05 -22.30 -4.71
N GLY A 15 -8.29 -21.97 -4.32
CA GLY A 15 -9.07 -22.66 -3.29
C GLY A 15 -8.63 -22.37 -1.83
N GLN A 16 -7.56 -21.61 -1.62
CA GLN A 16 -7.03 -21.33 -0.28
C GLN A 16 -7.75 -20.18 0.40
N ARG A 17 -7.62 -20.13 1.73
CA ARG A 17 -7.96 -18.99 2.58
C ARG A 17 -6.75 -18.07 2.70
N VAL A 18 -6.78 -16.97 1.97
CA VAL A 18 -5.65 -16.03 1.87
C VAL A 18 -5.94 -14.75 2.62
N LEU A 19 -5.06 -14.44 3.56
CA LEU A 19 -5.07 -13.19 4.30
C LEU A 19 -4.10 -12.19 3.66
N VAL A 20 -4.63 -11.10 3.11
CA VAL A 20 -3.82 -9.99 2.60
C VAL A 20 -3.76 -8.89 3.66
N VAL A 21 -2.55 -8.48 4.04
CA VAL A 21 -2.31 -7.49 5.11
C VAL A 21 -1.80 -6.20 4.50
N GLY A 22 -2.60 -5.13 4.58
CA GLY A 22 -2.23 -3.82 4.06
C GLY A 22 -3.42 -2.99 3.58
N SER A 23 -3.14 -1.73 3.23
CA SER A 23 -4.17 -0.79 2.75
C SER A 23 -3.73 0.03 1.54
N GLY A 24 -2.58 -0.28 0.95
CA GLY A 24 -2.05 0.41 -0.23
C GLY A 24 -2.51 -0.26 -1.53
N ASN A 25 -2.06 0.30 -2.66
CA ASN A 25 -2.39 -0.22 -3.99
C ASN A 25 -2.09 -1.71 -4.15
N SER A 26 -0.89 -2.14 -3.74
CA SER A 26 -0.50 -3.56 -3.83
C SER A 26 -1.44 -4.47 -3.04
N ALA A 27 -1.88 -4.06 -1.84
CA ALA A 27 -2.77 -4.86 -1.02
C ALA A 27 -4.13 -5.06 -1.70
N VAL A 28 -4.73 -3.98 -2.19
CA VAL A 28 -6.04 -4.04 -2.86
C VAL A 28 -5.96 -4.78 -4.18
N GLN A 29 -4.94 -4.53 -4.98
CA GLN A 29 -4.75 -5.19 -6.27
C GLN A 29 -4.58 -6.70 -6.11
N ILE A 30 -3.68 -7.14 -5.22
CA ILE A 30 -3.43 -8.56 -4.96
C ILE A 30 -4.70 -9.22 -4.40
N ALA A 31 -5.39 -8.56 -3.46
CA ALA A 31 -6.60 -9.13 -2.87
C ALA A 31 -7.72 -9.31 -3.91
N VAL A 32 -7.90 -8.36 -4.83
CA VAL A 32 -8.91 -8.44 -5.90
C VAL A 32 -8.53 -9.48 -6.95
N GLU A 33 -7.25 -9.61 -7.29
CA GLU A 33 -6.77 -10.64 -8.21
C GLU A 33 -6.94 -12.05 -7.63
N LEU A 34 -6.64 -12.23 -6.34
CA LEU A 34 -6.82 -13.50 -5.64
C LEU A 34 -8.29 -13.88 -5.47
N ALA A 35 -9.19 -12.90 -5.34
CA ALA A 35 -10.61 -13.14 -5.10
C ALA A 35 -11.31 -13.90 -6.24
N ASP A 36 -10.68 -14.00 -7.41
CA ASP A 36 -11.19 -14.80 -8.53
C ASP A 36 -10.87 -16.30 -8.39
N VAL A 37 -9.92 -16.68 -7.52
CA VAL A 37 -9.49 -18.09 -7.34
C VAL A 37 -9.45 -18.57 -5.89
N ALA A 38 -9.53 -17.67 -4.90
CA ALA A 38 -9.30 -17.95 -3.48
C ALA A 38 -10.32 -17.24 -2.58
N HIS A 39 -10.44 -17.71 -1.34
CA HIS A 39 -11.19 -17.01 -0.28
C HIS A 39 -10.30 -15.94 0.35
N VAL A 40 -10.61 -14.67 0.11
CA VAL A 40 -9.71 -13.57 0.48
C VAL A 40 -10.28 -12.72 1.60
N THR A 41 -9.45 -12.48 2.62
CA THR A 41 -9.69 -11.44 3.61
C THR A 41 -8.58 -10.39 3.53
N LEU A 42 -8.98 -9.13 3.35
CA LEU A 42 -8.09 -7.98 3.38
C LEU A 42 -8.12 -7.32 4.76
N ALA A 43 -7.03 -7.45 5.50
CA ALA A 43 -6.86 -6.88 6.83
C ALA A 43 -6.12 -5.54 6.77
N ALA A 44 -6.77 -4.49 7.27
CA ALA A 44 -6.22 -3.14 7.32
C ALA A 44 -6.39 -2.47 8.69
N ARG A 45 -5.46 -1.59 9.07
CA ARG A 45 -5.54 -0.81 10.32
C ARG A 45 -6.64 0.26 10.28
N THR A 46 -6.89 0.80 9.10
CA THR A 46 -7.89 1.82 8.82
C THR A 46 -8.72 1.41 7.61
N GLN A 47 -9.89 2.01 7.44
CA GLN A 47 -10.71 1.81 6.26
C GLN A 47 -9.96 2.23 4.99
N LEU A 48 -10.21 1.51 3.89
CA LEU A 48 -9.65 1.83 2.58
C LEU A 48 -10.29 3.10 2.04
N HIS A 49 -9.48 3.99 1.50
CA HIS A 49 -9.94 5.13 0.71
C HIS A 49 -9.78 4.81 -0.77
N LEU A 50 -10.85 4.27 -1.38
CA LEU A 50 -10.90 4.00 -2.82
C LEU A 50 -11.37 5.27 -3.56
N ALA A 51 -10.50 5.89 -4.35
CA ALA A 51 -10.83 7.02 -5.21
C ALA A 51 -10.94 6.58 -6.67
N PRO A 52 -11.89 7.10 -7.46
CA PRO A 52 -11.99 6.76 -8.88
C PRO A 52 -10.74 7.22 -9.62
N GLN A 53 -10.15 6.35 -10.43
CA GLN A 53 -9.03 6.69 -11.31
C GLN A 53 -9.50 7.58 -12.48
N ARG A 54 -10.76 7.43 -12.91
CA ARG A 54 -11.34 8.18 -14.04
C ARG A 54 -12.54 9.03 -13.65
N PRO A 55 -12.37 10.12 -12.89
CA PRO A 55 -13.48 11.02 -12.62
C PRO A 55 -13.99 11.64 -13.94
N LEU A 56 -15.31 11.61 -14.14
CA LEU A 56 -15.99 12.15 -15.34
C LEU A 56 -15.45 11.59 -16.68
N GLY A 57 -14.94 10.35 -16.67
CA GLY A 57 -14.52 9.64 -17.88
C GLY A 57 -13.12 10.00 -18.39
N ARG A 58 -12.38 10.90 -17.72
CA ARG A 58 -10.97 11.22 -18.00
C ARG A 58 -10.09 10.81 -16.83
N ASP A 59 -8.82 10.51 -17.10
CA ASP A 59 -7.90 10.03 -16.07
C ASP A 59 -7.61 11.15 -15.05
N ILE A 60 -7.44 10.79 -13.77
CA ILE A 60 -7.12 11.75 -12.72
C ILE A 60 -5.86 12.55 -13.05
N HIS A 61 -4.89 11.97 -13.76
CA HIS A 61 -3.71 12.67 -14.22
C HIS A 61 -4.03 13.78 -15.24
N ASP A 62 -5.05 13.59 -16.09
CA ASP A 62 -5.51 14.63 -17.03
C ASP A 62 -6.08 15.83 -16.27
N TRP A 63 -6.85 15.56 -15.21
CA TRP A 63 -7.43 16.60 -14.35
C TRP A 63 -6.37 17.35 -13.55
N LEU A 64 -5.39 16.63 -13.00
CA LEU A 64 -4.26 17.23 -12.28
C LEU A 64 -3.45 18.14 -13.21
N THR A 65 -3.23 17.72 -14.45
CA THR A 65 -2.55 18.50 -15.48
C THR A 65 -3.37 19.73 -15.88
N TRP A 66 -4.67 19.57 -16.11
CA TRP A 66 -5.57 20.69 -16.42
C TRP A 66 -5.59 21.74 -15.30
N ALA A 67 -5.63 21.29 -14.05
CA ALA A 67 -5.63 22.15 -12.87
C ALA A 67 -4.24 22.73 -12.52
N ARG A 68 -3.19 22.43 -13.31
CA ARG A 68 -1.78 22.76 -13.05
C ARG A 68 -1.26 22.29 -11.69
N VAL A 69 -1.87 21.25 -11.13
CA VAL A 69 -1.50 20.64 -9.85
C VAL A 69 -0.23 19.80 -10.00
N ASP A 70 0.06 19.31 -11.21
CA ASP A 70 1.32 18.70 -11.64
C ASP A 70 2.54 19.63 -11.47
N GLN A 71 2.32 20.95 -11.42
CA GLN A 71 3.37 21.95 -11.24
C GLN A 71 3.61 22.31 -9.77
N LEU A 72 2.80 21.78 -8.85
CA LEU A 72 3.02 21.95 -7.42
C LEU A 72 4.14 21.00 -6.97
N THR A 73 4.97 21.46 -6.05
CA THR A 73 5.97 20.60 -5.38
C THR A 73 5.28 19.39 -4.73
N LEU A 74 5.89 18.20 -4.77
CA LEU A 74 5.35 16.97 -4.17
C LEU A 74 4.86 17.13 -2.71
N GLY A 75 5.46 18.02 -1.92
CA GLY A 75 5.02 18.32 -0.55
C GLY A 75 3.61 18.90 -0.47
N HIS A 76 3.22 19.77 -1.42
CA HIS A 76 1.86 20.30 -1.53
C HIS A 76 0.89 19.25 -2.07
N LEU A 77 1.34 18.40 -3.00
CA LEU A 77 0.56 17.29 -3.54
C LEU A 77 0.19 16.25 -2.46
N ARG A 78 1.11 15.92 -1.55
CA ARG A 78 0.87 15.04 -0.38
C ARG A 78 -0.20 15.56 0.59
N ARG A 79 -0.43 16.87 0.63
CA ARG A 79 -1.48 17.47 1.48
C ARG A 79 -2.86 17.38 0.82
N LEU A 80 -2.91 17.34 -0.52
CA LEU A 80 -4.13 17.22 -1.31
C LEU A 80 -4.55 15.76 -1.54
N LEU A 81 -3.58 14.86 -1.70
CA LEU A 81 -3.80 13.45 -1.93
C LEU A 81 -3.28 12.65 -0.74
N SER A 82 -4.19 11.98 -0.04
CA SER A 82 -3.80 11.05 1.03
C SER A 82 -2.87 9.99 0.43
N PRO A 83 -1.69 9.71 1.02
CA PRO A 83 -0.79 8.65 0.55
C PRO A 83 -1.41 7.25 0.65
N ARG A 84 -2.62 7.14 1.21
CA ARG A 84 -3.41 5.91 1.35
C ARG A 84 -4.54 5.81 0.33
N THR A 85 -4.66 6.76 -0.59
CA THR A 85 -5.65 6.70 -1.67
C THR A 85 -5.27 5.61 -2.65
N VAL A 86 -6.16 4.63 -2.79
CA VAL A 86 -6.05 3.62 -3.84
C VAL A 86 -6.88 4.10 -5.01
N PHE A 87 -6.23 4.36 -6.14
CA PHE A 87 -6.92 4.71 -7.38
C PHE A 87 -7.55 3.47 -7.96
N ASP A 88 -8.87 3.50 -8.03
CA ASP A 88 -9.70 2.42 -8.50
C ASP A 88 -10.15 2.68 -9.95
N PRO A 89 -9.75 1.84 -10.91
CA PRO A 89 -10.28 1.90 -12.28
C PRO A 89 -11.77 1.50 -12.38
N GLY A 90 -12.40 1.12 -11.26
CA GLY A 90 -13.79 0.71 -11.12
C GLY A 90 -13.93 -0.76 -10.70
N ARG A 91 -12.87 -1.55 -10.82
CA ARG A 91 -12.86 -2.98 -10.53
C ARG A 91 -12.77 -3.29 -9.03
N TYR A 92 -12.07 -2.46 -8.25
CA TYR A 92 -11.87 -2.73 -6.83
C TYR A 92 -13.16 -2.54 -6.07
N ARG A 93 -13.81 -1.38 -6.23
CA ARG A 93 -15.12 -1.10 -5.62
C ARG A 93 -16.18 -2.12 -6.07
N ALA A 94 -16.18 -2.53 -7.34
CA ALA A 94 -17.07 -3.58 -7.81
C ALA A 94 -16.84 -4.93 -7.10
N ALA A 95 -15.58 -5.33 -6.90
CA ALA A 95 -15.25 -6.57 -6.19
C ALA A 95 -15.72 -6.55 -4.72
N PHE A 96 -15.54 -5.42 -4.02
CA PHE A 96 -16.06 -5.26 -2.65
C PHE A 96 -17.59 -5.27 -2.62
N HIS A 97 -18.28 -4.57 -3.53
CA HIS A 97 -19.75 -4.58 -3.57
C HIS A 97 -20.34 -5.94 -3.94
N ALA A 98 -19.65 -6.71 -4.78
CA ALA A 98 -20.06 -8.06 -5.14
C ALA A 98 -19.77 -9.09 -4.04
N GLY A 99 -19.14 -8.70 -2.91
CA GLY A 99 -18.78 -9.61 -1.83
C GLY A 99 -17.73 -10.65 -2.22
N LYS A 100 -16.90 -10.36 -3.25
CA LYS A 100 -15.85 -11.30 -3.69
C LYS A 100 -14.73 -11.48 -2.67
N LEU A 101 -14.51 -10.47 -1.83
CA LEU A 101 -13.55 -10.52 -0.74
C LEU A 101 -14.08 -9.75 0.48
N ASP A 102 -13.62 -10.16 1.65
CA ASP A 102 -13.95 -9.49 2.91
C ASP A 102 -12.90 -8.45 3.27
N GLN A 103 -13.34 -7.32 3.81
CA GLN A 103 -12.45 -6.34 4.44
C GLN A 103 -12.65 -6.38 5.96
N ARG A 104 -11.60 -6.65 6.71
CA ARG A 104 -11.64 -6.66 8.18
C ARG A 104 -10.63 -5.69 8.78
N ARG A 105 -10.92 -5.26 10.01
CA ARG A 105 -9.96 -4.53 10.84
C ARG A 105 -8.79 -5.47 11.18
N MET A 106 -7.59 -4.90 11.25
CA MET A 106 -6.36 -5.63 11.60
C MET A 106 -6.55 -6.53 12.82
N PHE A 107 -6.25 -7.82 12.65
CA PHE A 107 -6.26 -8.80 13.73
C PHE A 107 -5.15 -8.47 14.76
N PRO A 108 -5.38 -8.64 16.07
CA PRO A 108 -4.38 -8.39 17.10
C PRO A 108 -3.26 -9.44 17.19
N ARG A 109 -3.52 -10.71 16.84
CA ARG A 109 -2.52 -11.78 16.99
C ARG A 109 -2.70 -12.92 16.00
N PHE A 110 -1.60 -13.63 15.75
CA PHE A 110 -1.61 -14.93 15.09
C PHE A 110 -1.97 -16.05 16.09
N MET A 111 -2.41 -17.17 15.54
CA MET A 111 -2.55 -18.45 16.21
C MET A 111 -1.97 -19.56 15.32
N ALA A 112 -1.93 -20.80 15.82
CA ALA A 112 -1.53 -21.94 14.99
C ALA A 112 -2.46 -22.06 13.77
N GLY A 113 -1.90 -21.91 12.57
CA GLY A 113 -2.65 -22.01 11.31
C GLY A 113 -3.63 -20.87 11.03
N GLY A 114 -3.57 -19.74 11.76
CA GLY A 114 -4.62 -18.73 11.64
C GLY A 114 -4.35 -17.39 12.32
N VAL A 115 -5.42 -16.60 12.43
CA VAL A 115 -5.45 -15.31 13.14
C VAL A 115 -6.63 -15.25 14.09
N VAL A 116 -6.53 -14.36 15.09
CA VAL A 116 -7.64 -14.04 15.99
C VAL A 116 -8.02 -12.59 15.80
N TRP A 117 -9.28 -12.36 15.47
CA TRP A 117 -9.85 -11.05 15.15
C TRP A 117 -10.15 -10.21 16.41
N PRO A 118 -10.39 -8.90 16.25
CA PRO A 118 -10.66 -8.01 17.39
C PRO A 118 -11.91 -8.37 18.21
N ASP A 119 -12.85 -9.10 17.63
CA ASP A 119 -14.06 -9.63 18.27
C ASP A 119 -13.81 -10.98 18.98
N GLY A 120 -12.58 -11.49 18.96
CA GLY A 120 -12.20 -12.77 19.53
C GLY A 120 -12.45 -13.97 18.60
N GLN A 121 -13.01 -13.78 17.41
CA GLN A 121 -13.20 -14.87 16.47
C GLN A 121 -11.86 -15.39 15.95
N GLU A 122 -11.73 -16.71 15.90
CA GLU A 122 -10.58 -17.39 15.35
C GLU A 122 -10.82 -17.78 13.89
N GLU A 123 -9.82 -17.58 13.05
CA GLU A 123 -9.91 -17.88 11.62
C GLU A 123 -8.65 -18.57 11.11
N LEU A 124 -8.80 -19.77 10.56
CA LEU A 124 -7.72 -20.48 9.87
C LEU A 124 -7.42 -19.81 8.53
N VAL A 125 -6.13 -19.69 8.19
CA VAL A 125 -5.66 -19.15 6.91
C VAL A 125 -4.51 -20.00 6.39
N ASP A 126 -4.55 -20.33 5.10
CA ASP A 126 -3.52 -21.16 4.46
C ASP A 126 -2.31 -20.31 4.06
N ALA A 127 -2.55 -19.05 3.71
CA ALA A 127 -1.52 -18.12 3.30
C ALA A 127 -1.75 -16.71 3.87
N VAL A 128 -0.63 -16.01 4.12
CA VAL A 128 -0.62 -14.61 4.51
C VAL A 128 0.31 -13.86 3.57
N ILE A 129 -0.20 -12.79 2.95
CA ILE A 129 0.55 -11.89 2.07
C ILE A 129 0.64 -10.51 2.73
N PHE A 130 1.85 -10.14 3.15
CA PHE A 130 2.13 -8.81 3.68
C PHE A 130 2.35 -7.84 2.54
N ALA A 131 1.35 -7.00 2.27
CA ALA A 131 1.43 -5.86 1.36
C ALA A 131 1.59 -4.56 2.15
N THR A 132 2.60 -4.55 3.03
CA THR A 132 2.83 -3.52 4.05
C THR A 132 3.70 -2.35 3.58
N GLY A 133 4.13 -2.38 2.32
CA GLY A 133 4.95 -1.34 1.70
C GLY A 133 6.45 -1.65 1.78
N TYR A 134 7.26 -0.65 1.45
CA TYR A 134 8.72 -0.75 1.36
C TYR A 134 9.37 0.38 2.14
N ARG A 135 10.62 0.17 2.55
CA ARG A 135 11.51 1.20 3.09
C ARG A 135 12.75 1.23 2.21
N ALA A 136 13.28 2.42 1.94
CA ALA A 136 14.55 2.55 1.24
C ALA A 136 15.68 2.01 2.13
N ASP A 137 16.59 1.24 1.53
CA ASP A 137 17.83 0.87 2.19
C ASP A 137 18.91 1.89 1.82
N LEU A 138 19.29 2.69 2.81
CA LEU A 138 20.27 3.77 2.68
C LEU A 138 21.49 3.52 3.56
N ASP A 139 21.71 2.28 4.01
CA ASP A 139 22.76 1.98 4.96
C ASP A 139 24.17 2.31 4.42
N PHE A 140 24.33 2.34 3.11
CA PHE A 140 25.57 2.81 2.44
C PHE A 140 25.90 4.29 2.70
N LEU A 141 24.96 5.09 3.22
CA LEU A 141 25.16 6.47 3.64
C LEU A 141 25.38 6.61 5.16
N ARG A 142 25.40 5.51 5.94
CA ARG A 142 25.69 5.59 7.38
C ARG A 142 27.08 6.20 7.62
N GLY A 143 27.18 7.02 8.64
CA GLY A 143 28.42 7.72 9.01
C GLY A 143 28.70 9.00 8.22
N THR A 144 27.98 9.26 7.13
CA THR A 144 28.12 10.52 6.36
C THR A 144 27.46 11.72 7.03
N GLY A 145 26.57 11.49 8.00
CA GLY A 145 25.69 12.52 8.58
C GLY A 145 24.48 12.87 7.70
N ALA A 146 24.29 12.19 6.57
CA ALA A 146 23.18 12.43 5.65
C ALA A 146 21.83 11.86 6.11
N LEU A 147 21.82 10.98 7.12
CA LEU A 147 20.64 10.29 7.64
C LEU A 147 20.37 10.66 9.10
N ASP A 148 19.10 10.62 9.50
CA ASP A 148 18.69 10.79 10.90
C ASP A 148 18.84 9.49 11.72
N GLY A 149 18.41 9.52 12.98
CA GLY A 149 18.46 8.36 13.87
C GLY A 149 17.55 7.18 13.45
N LEU A 150 16.64 7.39 12.49
CA LEU A 150 15.77 6.36 11.92
C LEU A 150 16.31 5.83 10.57
N GLY A 151 17.44 6.37 10.09
CA GLY A 151 18.02 6.03 8.79
C GLY A 151 17.34 6.75 7.62
N GLU A 152 16.54 7.78 7.89
CA GLU A 152 15.84 8.55 6.86
C GLU A 152 16.69 9.75 6.39
N PRO A 153 16.62 10.15 5.11
CA PRO A 153 17.34 11.31 4.59
C PRO A 153 17.07 12.61 5.36
N VAL A 154 18.12 13.27 5.83
CA VAL A 154 18.03 14.64 6.37
C VAL A 154 18.04 15.63 5.20
N GLN A 155 16.87 15.92 4.64
CA GLN A 155 16.73 16.69 3.41
C GLN A 155 15.68 17.80 3.49
N ARG A 156 15.74 18.72 2.50
CA ARG A 156 14.65 19.64 2.15
C ARG A 156 14.56 19.71 0.64
N LEU A 157 13.39 19.41 0.07
CA LEU A 157 13.18 19.42 -1.38
C LEU A 157 14.30 18.66 -2.13
N TRP A 158 14.57 17.42 -1.72
CA TRP A 158 15.57 16.54 -2.36
C TRP A 158 17.04 16.92 -2.11
N VAL A 159 17.32 18.04 -1.44
CA VAL A 159 18.69 18.48 -1.14
C VAL A 159 19.08 18.08 0.29
N SER A 160 20.23 17.43 0.46
CA SER A 160 20.77 17.14 1.79
C SER A 160 21.01 18.42 2.58
N ARG A 161 20.61 18.42 3.86
CA ARG A 161 20.84 19.56 4.76
C ARG A 161 22.18 19.50 5.49
N THR A 162 22.85 18.36 5.43
CA THR A 162 24.05 18.07 6.24
C THR A 162 25.27 17.80 5.39
N VAL A 163 25.11 17.30 4.15
CA VAL A 163 26.21 16.97 3.24
C VAL A 163 26.09 17.82 1.97
N PRO A 164 26.94 18.85 1.79
CA PRO A 164 26.96 19.66 0.58
C PRO A 164 27.18 18.80 -0.67
N GLY A 165 26.40 19.05 -1.72
CA GLY A 165 26.48 18.33 -3.00
C GLY A 165 25.76 16.99 -3.03
N LEU A 166 25.13 16.54 -1.93
CA LEU A 166 24.30 15.34 -1.90
C LEU A 166 22.82 15.67 -2.15
N TYR A 167 22.21 14.90 -3.06
CA TYR A 167 20.81 15.01 -3.44
C TYR A 167 20.14 13.64 -3.38
N PHE A 168 18.90 13.58 -2.88
CA PHE A 168 18.09 12.37 -2.78
C PHE A 168 16.96 12.43 -3.81
N VAL A 169 17.12 11.77 -4.95
CA VAL A 169 16.09 11.78 -6.01
C VAL A 169 15.15 10.59 -5.82
N GLY A 170 13.83 10.84 -5.88
CA GLY A 170 12.81 9.80 -5.77
C GLY A 170 12.45 9.37 -4.33
N LEU A 171 13.08 9.98 -3.31
CA LEU A 171 12.80 9.73 -1.90
C LEU A 171 12.10 10.91 -1.25
N SER A 172 10.83 10.77 -0.87
CA SER A 172 10.02 11.90 -0.40
C SER A 172 10.70 12.66 0.74
N GLY A 173 11.04 13.93 0.50
CA GLY A 173 11.59 14.87 1.48
C GLY A 173 10.59 15.91 1.99
#